data_AF-A0AA35RYF0-F1
#
_entry.id   AF-A0AA35RYF0-F1
#
_cell.length_a   1.000
_cell.length_b   1.000
_cell.length_c   1.000
_cell.angle_alpha   90.00
_cell.angle_beta   90.00
_cell.angle_gamma   90.00
#
_symmetry.space_group_name_H-M   'P 1'
#
loop_
_entity.id
_entity.type
_entity.pdbx_description
1 polymer ?
#
loop_
_entity_poly.entity_id
_entity_poly.type
_entity_poly.pdbx_seq_one_letter_code
_entity_poly.pdbx_strand_id
1 'polypeptide(L)'
;MMEIEESSCPSESGEEAGGGKDIRGSSVNSETSEKSSDANLSVLWTGSAGKTPLIQFRADALLGLETPPDHPYSGNHRLTFKLSGENRLVHTLLLSHGFSEVSLMNARFNVYWSGSHIQMSEIRALMPHQRINHFPRSYMITRKDRLCQNISRMQHAKGVKHFNIIPTTFVLPDELPQFRVHFRKKRGTWIVKPVSLSRGRGITIINHPNQAKSDEPMVVSQYIERPLIVNALVCFTTLH
;
A
#
# COMPACT_ATOMS: atom_id res chain seq x y z
N MET A 1 -3.01 17.57 10.69
CA MET A 1 -2.82 17.32 12.13
C MET A 1 -3.76 16.17 12.44
N MET A 2 -3.23 14.97 12.69
CA MET A 2 -4.03 13.78 13.04
C MET A 2 -3.72 13.51 14.50
N GLU A 3 -4.74 13.65 15.34
CA GLU A 3 -4.72 13.17 16.72
C GLU A 3 -4.91 11.65 16.70
N ILE A 4 -4.04 10.96 17.45
CA ILE A 4 -4.13 9.53 17.72
C ILE A 4 -4.62 9.45 19.17
N GLU A 5 -5.88 9.05 19.37
CA GLU A 5 -6.36 8.68 20.70
C GLU A 5 -5.87 7.27 21.03
N GLU A 6 -5.13 7.16 22.13
CA GLU A 6 -4.74 5.89 22.75
C GLU A 6 -5.97 5.24 23.39
N SER A 7 -6.26 3.98 23.02
CA SER A 7 -7.23 3.15 23.73
C SER A 7 -6.52 2.33 24.80
N SER A 8 -6.89 2.56 26.05
CA SER A 8 -6.53 1.76 27.22
C SER A 8 -7.55 0.64 27.44
N CYS A 9 -7.07 -0.59 27.65
CA CYS A 9 -7.88 -1.74 28.05
C CYS A 9 -8.42 -1.57 29.48
N PRO A 10 -9.68 -1.96 29.77
CA PRO A 10 -10.10 -2.26 31.12
C PRO A 10 -10.01 -3.77 31.42
N SER A 11 -9.56 -4.05 32.64
CA SER A 11 -9.46 -5.37 33.29
C SER A 11 -10.82 -5.95 33.69
N GLU A 12 -10.92 -7.28 33.66
CA GLU A 12 -12.04 -8.07 34.16
C GLU A 12 -12.17 -8.04 35.70
N SER A 13 -13.41 -8.01 36.18
CA SER A 13 -13.85 -8.64 37.44
C SER A 13 -15.36 -8.86 37.37
N GLY A 14 -15.81 -10.09 37.60
CA GLY A 14 -17.23 -10.49 37.52
C GLY A 14 -18.01 -10.29 38.82
N GLU A 15 -19.33 -10.48 38.73
CA GLU A 15 -20.20 -11.20 39.68
C GLU A 15 -21.68 -11.18 39.21
N GLU A 16 -22.49 -12.02 39.85
CA GLU A 16 -23.67 -12.76 39.38
C GLU A 16 -25.06 -12.07 39.42
N ALA A 17 -25.99 -12.77 38.73
CA ALA A 17 -27.40 -13.07 39.07
C ALA A 17 -28.55 -12.08 38.78
N GLY A 18 -29.58 -12.62 38.12
CA GLY A 18 -30.97 -12.52 38.62
C GLY A 18 -32.07 -12.09 37.65
N GLY A 19 -32.94 -13.04 37.26
CA GLY A 19 -34.41 -12.85 37.27
C GLY A 19 -35.08 -12.24 36.02
N GLY A 20 -36.00 -13.01 35.40
CA GLY A 20 -36.76 -12.60 34.22
C GLY A 20 -38.12 -11.95 34.49
N LYS A 21 -38.75 -11.40 33.42
CA LYS A 21 -40.12 -11.67 32.94
C LYS A 21 -40.59 -10.70 31.84
N ASP A 22 -41.04 -11.30 30.74
CA ASP A 22 -42.26 -11.11 29.96
C ASP A 22 -42.73 -9.74 29.38
N ILE A 23 -42.74 -9.74 28.03
CA ILE A 23 -43.86 -9.51 27.08
C ILE A 23 -44.75 -8.26 27.24
N ARG A 24 -44.67 -7.35 26.24
CA ARG A 24 -45.84 -6.89 25.45
C ARG A 24 -45.40 -6.16 24.18
N GLY A 25 -45.91 -6.62 23.03
CA GLY A 25 -45.71 -5.96 21.73
C GLY A 25 -46.68 -4.81 21.47
N SER A 26 -46.34 -4.00 20.47
CA SER A 26 -47.29 -3.34 19.59
C SER A 26 -46.63 -2.98 18.26
N SER A 27 -47.18 -3.60 17.21
CA SER A 27 -47.32 -3.22 15.79
C SER A 27 -46.54 -2.01 15.28
N VAL A 28 -45.63 -2.19 14.32
CA VAL A 28 -45.89 -2.16 12.86
C VAL A 28 -46.55 -0.86 12.41
N ASN A 29 -45.75 0.02 11.82
CA ASN A 29 -46.15 0.82 10.67
C ASN A 29 -45.06 0.72 9.60
N SER A 30 -45.42 0.00 8.55
CA SER A 30 -44.71 -0.09 7.29
C SER A 30 -45.00 1.15 6.45
N GLU A 31 -43.97 1.92 6.13
CA GLU A 31 -43.97 2.70 4.89
C GLU A 31 -42.66 2.43 4.16
N THR A 32 -42.81 1.54 3.19
CA THR A 32 -41.90 1.30 2.07
C THR A 32 -41.71 2.58 1.28
N SER A 33 -40.48 3.08 1.21
CA SER A 33 -40.02 3.97 0.14
C SER A 33 -38.85 3.29 -0.58
N GLU A 34 -39.23 2.58 -1.64
CA GLU A 34 -38.52 2.40 -2.91
C GLU A 34 -36.99 2.46 -2.88
N LYS A 35 -36.38 1.26 -2.77
CA LYS A 35 -35.05 1.00 -3.33
C LYS A 35 -35.11 1.14 -4.85
N SER A 36 -34.93 2.37 -5.34
CA SER A 36 -34.61 2.58 -6.75
C SER A 36 -33.15 2.18 -7.00
N SER A 37 -32.98 1.30 -7.99
CA SER A 37 -31.75 0.83 -8.62
C SER A 37 -30.45 1.64 -8.36
N ASP A 38 -29.64 1.20 -7.39
CA ASP A 38 -28.25 1.67 -7.17
C ASP A 38 -27.24 1.16 -8.21
N ALA A 39 -27.70 0.59 -9.33
CA ALA A 39 -26.86 -0.08 -10.33
C ALA A 39 -26.00 0.87 -11.19
N ASN A 40 -26.08 2.19 -10.99
CA ASN A 40 -25.41 3.20 -11.83
C ASN A 40 -24.49 4.18 -11.08
N LEU A 41 -24.25 3.98 -9.78
CA LEU A 41 -23.43 4.91 -9.01
C LEU A 41 -21.94 4.63 -9.19
N SER A 42 -21.35 5.26 -10.21
CA SER A 42 -19.89 5.49 -10.31
C SER A 42 -19.30 6.26 -9.10
N VAL A 43 -20.15 6.76 -8.20
CA VAL A 43 -19.76 7.47 -6.97
C VAL A 43 -20.49 6.90 -5.76
N LEU A 44 -19.73 6.47 -4.76
CA LEU A 44 -20.22 6.07 -3.44
C LEU A 44 -19.97 7.20 -2.45
N TRP A 45 -20.99 7.61 -1.70
CA TRP A 45 -20.86 8.64 -0.67
C TRP A 45 -20.58 7.99 0.68
N THR A 46 -19.50 8.40 1.34
CA THR A 46 -19.00 7.80 2.58
C THR A 46 -18.62 8.84 3.64
N GLY A 47 -18.21 8.37 4.83
CA GLY A 47 -17.80 9.21 5.95
C GLY A 47 -18.96 9.74 6.78
N SER A 48 -18.63 10.48 7.84
CA SER A 48 -19.62 11.07 8.75
C SER A 48 -20.57 11.99 7.97
N ALA A 49 -21.86 11.67 8.00
CA ALA A 49 -22.93 12.34 7.22
C ALA A 49 -22.84 12.20 5.68
N GLY A 50 -22.09 11.21 5.15
CA GLY A 50 -22.10 10.90 3.71
C GLY A 50 -21.50 11.98 2.81
N LYS A 51 -20.53 12.77 3.33
CA LYS A 51 -19.98 13.92 2.61
C LYS A 51 -18.73 13.63 1.78
N THR A 52 -18.20 12.42 1.84
CA THR A 52 -16.95 12.06 1.16
C THR A 52 -17.27 11.21 -0.08
N PRO A 53 -17.14 11.76 -1.31
CA PRO A 53 -17.36 10.98 -2.51
C PRO A 53 -16.17 10.04 -2.76
N LEU A 54 -16.47 8.78 -3.05
CA LEU A 54 -15.55 7.76 -3.57
C LEU A 54 -15.94 7.47 -5.00
N ILE A 55 -15.01 7.64 -5.94
CA ILE A 55 -15.24 7.25 -7.33
C ILE A 55 -14.90 5.76 -7.45
N GLN A 56 -15.89 4.97 -7.85
CA GLN A 56 -15.71 3.54 -8.06
C GLN A 56 -15.27 3.29 -9.50
N PHE A 57 -14.12 2.64 -9.64
CA PHE A 57 -13.61 2.18 -10.92
C PHE A 57 -13.96 0.72 -11.11
N ARG A 58 -14.56 0.40 -12.26
CA ARG A 58 -14.96 -0.97 -12.60
C ARG A 58 -14.11 -1.51 -13.75
N ALA A 59 -13.71 -2.78 -13.63
CA ALA A 59 -12.86 -3.44 -14.63
C ALA A 59 -13.65 -3.87 -15.89
N ASP A 60 -14.95 -4.09 -15.76
CA ASP A 60 -15.87 -4.35 -16.88
C ASP A 60 -15.83 -3.23 -17.97
N ALA A 61 -15.66 -1.98 -17.55
CA ALA A 61 -15.51 -0.80 -18.39
C ALA A 61 -14.22 -0.80 -19.22
N LEU A 62 -13.23 -1.64 -18.85
CA LEU A 62 -12.02 -1.87 -19.66
C LEU A 62 -12.23 -2.97 -20.71
N LEU A 63 -13.16 -3.89 -20.46
CA LEU A 63 -13.42 -5.06 -21.30
C LEU A 63 -14.50 -4.79 -22.35
N GLY A 64 -15.11 -3.59 -22.35
CA GLY A 64 -16.23 -3.25 -23.22
C GLY A 64 -17.47 -4.10 -22.95
N LEU A 65 -17.53 -4.76 -21.78
CA LEU A 65 -18.61 -5.68 -21.40
C LEU A 65 -19.85 -4.93 -20.90
N GLU A 66 -19.69 -3.65 -20.52
CA GLU A 66 -20.79 -2.75 -20.25
C GLU A 66 -20.59 -1.44 -21.02
N THR A 67 -21.69 -0.88 -21.52
CA THR A 67 -21.71 0.50 -21.98
C THR A 67 -21.42 1.40 -20.77
N PRO A 68 -20.43 2.32 -20.86
CA PRO A 68 -20.28 3.35 -19.85
C PRO A 68 -21.63 4.02 -19.59
N PRO A 69 -21.95 4.41 -18.35
CA PRO A 69 -23.17 5.16 -18.09
C PRO A 69 -23.27 6.32 -19.08
N ASP A 70 -24.44 6.57 -19.67
CA ASP A 70 -24.59 7.61 -20.70
C ASP A 70 -23.96 8.94 -20.25
N HIS A 71 -24.03 9.23 -18.95
CA HIS A 71 -23.46 10.41 -18.31
C HIS A 71 -22.62 10.01 -17.09
N PRO A 72 -21.32 9.66 -17.27
CA PRO A 72 -20.47 9.31 -16.15
C PRO A 72 -20.30 10.52 -15.22
N TYR A 73 -20.33 10.30 -13.90
CA TYR A 73 -20.23 11.39 -12.91
C TYR A 73 -19.03 12.30 -13.18
N SER A 74 -17.89 11.69 -13.54
CA SER A 74 -16.65 12.40 -13.84
C SER A 74 -16.80 13.34 -15.04
N GLY A 75 -17.54 12.94 -16.07
CA GLY A 75 -17.83 13.77 -17.24
C GLY A 75 -18.71 14.97 -16.88
N ASN A 76 -19.78 14.75 -16.12
CA ASN A 76 -20.70 15.81 -15.67
C ASN A 76 -19.99 16.86 -14.81
N HIS A 77 -19.02 16.44 -13.99
CA HIS A 77 -18.24 17.32 -13.12
C HIS A 77 -16.93 17.79 -13.75
N ARG A 78 -16.70 17.48 -15.03
CA ARG A 78 -15.48 17.83 -15.79
C ARG A 78 -14.20 17.46 -15.03
N LEU A 79 -14.17 16.27 -14.45
CA LEU A 79 -13.00 15.77 -13.75
C LEU A 79 -11.88 15.50 -14.73
N THR A 80 -10.68 15.88 -14.34
CA THR A 80 -9.50 15.86 -15.20
C THR A 80 -8.37 15.07 -14.57
N PHE A 81 -7.52 14.48 -15.41
CA PHE A 81 -6.33 13.79 -14.97
C PHE A 81 -5.11 14.15 -15.80
N LYS A 82 -3.92 13.98 -15.22
CA LYS A 82 -2.65 14.04 -15.94
C LYS A 82 -1.82 12.79 -15.64
N LEU A 83 -1.11 12.29 -16.64
CA LEU A 83 -0.33 11.05 -16.58
C LEU A 83 1.16 11.34 -16.83
N SER A 84 2.02 10.86 -15.94
CA SER A 84 3.48 10.88 -16.15
C SER A 84 4.01 9.45 -16.28
N GLY A 85 4.58 9.15 -17.44
CA GLY A 85 5.06 7.82 -17.84
C GLY A 85 4.00 6.97 -18.54
N GLU A 86 4.40 5.77 -18.98
CA GLU A 86 3.53 4.86 -19.71
C GLU A 86 2.69 4.01 -18.75
N ASN A 87 1.39 4.33 -18.63
CA ASN A 87 0.45 3.53 -17.86
C ASN A 87 -0.88 3.39 -18.61
N ARG A 88 -0.86 2.55 -19.67
CA ARG A 88 -2.03 2.34 -20.55
C ARG A 88 -3.28 1.91 -19.79
N LEU A 89 -3.12 1.03 -18.80
CA LEU A 89 -4.24 0.52 -18.02
C LEU A 89 -4.95 1.65 -17.25
N VAL A 90 -4.20 2.46 -16.52
CA VAL A 90 -4.75 3.59 -15.76
C VAL A 90 -5.32 4.66 -16.69
N HIS A 91 -4.66 4.92 -17.81
CA HIS A 91 -5.12 5.85 -18.84
C HIS A 91 -6.49 5.41 -19.40
N THR A 92 -6.60 4.18 -19.88
CA THR A 92 -7.86 3.62 -20.39
C THR A 92 -8.93 3.60 -19.30
N LEU A 93 -8.58 3.25 -18.06
CA LEU A 93 -9.53 3.22 -16.95
C LEU A 93 -10.15 4.59 -16.68
N LEU A 94 -9.33 5.65 -16.61
CA LEU A 94 -9.80 7.01 -16.36
C LEU A 94 -10.67 7.53 -17.50
N LEU A 95 -10.29 7.27 -18.76
CA LEU A 95 -11.09 7.64 -19.93
C LEU A 95 -12.44 6.91 -19.95
N SER A 96 -12.47 5.60 -19.71
CA SER A 96 -13.71 4.82 -19.63
C SER A 96 -14.66 5.30 -18.53
N HIS A 97 -14.15 6.02 -17.53
CA HIS A 97 -14.94 6.59 -16.42
C HIS A 97 -15.22 8.09 -16.59
N GLY A 98 -15.01 8.65 -17.80
CA GLY A 98 -15.39 10.02 -18.15
C GLY A 98 -14.43 11.11 -17.69
N PHE A 99 -13.22 10.76 -17.24
CA PHE A 99 -12.20 11.78 -16.98
C PHE A 99 -11.61 12.30 -18.29
N SER A 100 -11.24 13.58 -18.32
CA SER A 100 -10.52 14.18 -19.45
C SER A 100 -9.04 14.35 -19.15
N GLU A 101 -8.17 13.97 -20.08
CA GLU A 101 -6.73 14.17 -19.94
C GLU A 101 -6.35 15.65 -20.12
N VAL A 102 -5.43 16.14 -19.30
CA VAL A 102 -4.85 17.48 -19.41
C VAL A 102 -3.33 17.43 -19.47
N SER A 103 -2.71 18.46 -20.05
CA SER A 103 -1.26 18.61 -20.10
C SER A 103 -0.63 18.56 -18.71
N LEU A 104 0.59 18.01 -18.61
CA LEU A 104 1.38 17.97 -17.38
C LEU A 104 1.62 19.36 -16.76
N MET A 105 1.66 20.40 -17.60
CA MET A 105 1.82 21.79 -17.20
C MET A 105 0.54 22.42 -16.64
N ASN A 106 -0.60 21.75 -16.77
CA ASN A 106 -1.86 22.26 -16.28
C ASN A 106 -1.93 22.14 -14.75
N ALA A 107 -2.06 23.27 -14.07
CA ALA A 107 -2.25 23.33 -12.62
C ALA A 107 -3.66 22.91 -12.18
N ARG A 108 -4.65 22.96 -13.08
CA ARG A 108 -6.04 22.55 -12.85
C ARG A 108 -6.19 21.07 -13.25
N PHE A 109 -6.09 20.18 -12.26
CA PHE A 109 -6.31 18.74 -12.40
C PHE A 109 -7.01 18.19 -11.15
N ASN A 110 -7.63 17.00 -11.26
CA ASN A 110 -8.16 16.27 -10.10
C ASN A 110 -7.25 15.11 -9.71
N VAL A 111 -6.78 14.33 -10.68
CA VAL A 111 -5.90 13.18 -10.46
C VAL A 111 -4.58 13.38 -11.19
N TYR A 112 -3.46 13.22 -10.49
CA TYR A 112 -2.15 13.11 -11.12
C TYR A 112 -1.56 11.73 -10.82
N TRP A 113 -1.41 10.94 -11.87
CA TRP A 113 -0.83 9.61 -11.77
C TRP A 113 0.58 9.59 -12.36
N SER A 114 1.57 9.33 -11.52
CA SER A 114 2.97 9.29 -11.91
C SER A 114 3.56 7.89 -11.72
N GLY A 115 4.22 7.37 -12.75
CA GLY A 115 5.07 6.18 -12.64
C GLY A 115 6.41 6.43 -11.94
N SER A 116 6.78 7.71 -11.75
CA SER A 116 8.04 8.13 -11.15
C SER A 116 7.84 8.88 -9.82
N HIS A 117 8.93 9.04 -9.07
CA HIS A 117 8.94 9.80 -7.83
C HIS A 117 8.46 11.25 -8.02
N ILE A 118 7.51 11.68 -7.18
CA ILE A 118 7.01 13.06 -7.13
C ILE A 118 7.79 13.84 -6.07
N GLN A 119 8.27 15.05 -6.41
CA GLN A 119 9.04 15.87 -5.48
C GLN A 119 8.18 16.35 -4.31
N MET A 120 8.78 16.45 -3.12
CA MET A 120 8.05 16.89 -1.91
C MET A 120 7.47 18.30 -2.04
N SER A 121 8.12 19.19 -2.79
CA SER A 121 7.59 20.52 -3.08
C SER A 121 6.27 20.45 -3.85
N GLU A 122 6.17 19.57 -4.85
CA GLU A 122 4.96 19.36 -5.63
C GLU A 122 3.85 18.75 -4.78
N ILE A 123 4.17 17.77 -3.93
CA ILE A 123 3.17 17.16 -3.03
C ILE A 123 2.61 18.20 -2.04
N ARG A 124 3.47 19.09 -1.52
CA ARG A 124 3.05 20.16 -0.60
C ARG A 124 2.22 21.25 -1.27
N ALA A 125 2.36 21.42 -2.58
CA ALA A 125 1.64 22.41 -3.36
C ALA A 125 0.24 21.92 -3.81
N LEU A 126 -0.12 20.67 -3.51
CA LEU A 126 -1.41 20.11 -3.91
C LEU A 126 -2.58 20.82 -3.24
N MET A 127 -3.61 21.10 -4.03
CA MET A 127 -4.88 21.62 -3.53
C MET A 127 -5.71 20.51 -2.86
N PRO A 128 -6.65 20.83 -1.95
CA PRO A 128 -7.45 19.83 -1.23
C PRO A 128 -8.25 18.86 -2.10
N HIS A 129 -8.57 19.22 -3.35
CA HIS A 129 -9.28 18.38 -4.32
C HIS A 129 -8.34 17.54 -5.19
N GLN A 130 -7.04 17.81 -5.18
CA GLN A 130 -6.05 17.10 -5.98
C GLN A 130 -5.64 15.81 -5.30
N ARG A 131 -5.48 14.75 -6.09
CA ARG A 131 -5.05 13.43 -5.64
C ARG A 131 -3.85 12.98 -6.46
N ILE A 132 -2.90 12.33 -5.78
CA ILE A 132 -1.73 11.69 -6.39
C ILE A 132 -1.63 10.25 -5.92
N ASN A 133 -0.97 9.41 -6.71
CA ASN A 133 -0.73 8.00 -6.40
C ASN A 133 0.53 7.74 -5.54
N HIS A 134 1.08 8.78 -4.88
CA HIS A 134 2.28 8.69 -4.05
C HIS A 134 2.04 9.26 -2.66
N PHE A 135 2.30 8.45 -1.63
CA PHE A 135 2.37 8.96 -0.27
C PHE A 135 3.74 9.61 0.00
N PRO A 136 3.78 10.77 0.68
CA PRO A 136 5.03 11.35 1.15
C PRO A 136 5.85 10.31 1.93
N ARG A 137 7.14 10.20 1.61
CA ARG A 137 8.09 9.29 2.30
C ARG A 137 7.72 7.79 2.23
N SER A 138 6.89 7.36 1.27
CA SER A 138 6.59 5.95 1.03
C SER A 138 7.86 5.08 0.87
N TYR A 139 8.95 5.67 0.37
CA TYR A 139 10.26 5.03 0.25
C TYR A 139 10.83 4.49 1.57
N MET A 140 10.33 4.95 2.73
CA MET A 140 10.74 4.44 4.04
C MET A 140 10.40 2.95 4.23
N ILE A 141 9.37 2.45 3.55
CA ILE A 141 8.96 1.05 3.61
C ILE A 141 9.18 0.31 2.29
N THR A 142 9.24 1.03 1.15
CA THR A 142 9.40 0.40 -0.17
C THR A 142 10.85 0.24 -0.61
N ARG A 143 11.80 1.04 -0.07
CA ARG A 143 13.24 0.81 -0.32
C ARG A 143 13.80 -0.21 0.64
N LYS A 144 14.61 -1.14 0.12
CA LYS A 144 15.17 -2.27 0.89
C LYS A 144 15.99 -1.84 2.09
N ASP A 145 16.90 -0.88 1.91
CA ASP A 145 17.74 -0.32 2.98
C ASP A 145 16.90 0.31 4.10
N ARG A 146 15.91 1.13 3.72
CA ARG A 146 15.03 1.82 4.67
C ARG A 146 14.10 0.87 5.40
N LEU A 147 13.56 -0.13 4.70
CA LEU A 147 12.75 -1.17 5.31
C LEU A 147 13.54 -1.93 6.38
N CYS A 148 14.75 -2.39 6.04
CA CYS A 148 15.61 -3.12 6.99
C CYS A 148 16.00 -2.27 8.20
N GLN A 149 16.39 -1.01 7.97
CA GLN A 149 16.70 -0.07 9.06
C GLN A 149 15.49 0.19 9.97
N ASN A 150 14.30 0.36 9.39
CA ASN A 150 13.08 0.58 10.16
C ASN A 150 12.66 -0.65 10.96
N ILE A 151 12.76 -1.85 10.39
CA ILE A 151 12.50 -3.08 11.14
C ILE A 151 13.53 -3.25 12.27
N SER A 152 14.81 -3.00 12.02
CA SER A 152 15.84 -3.01 13.07
C SER A 152 15.50 -2.06 14.22
N ARG A 153 15.10 -0.80 13.92
CA ARG A 153 14.64 0.15 14.95
C ARG A 153 13.45 -0.38 15.74
N MET A 154 12.47 -1.01 15.08
CA MET A 154 11.31 -1.59 15.75
C MET A 154 11.68 -2.81 16.61
N GLN A 155 12.63 -3.65 16.18
CA GLN A 155 13.17 -4.74 16.99
C GLN A 155 13.86 -4.23 18.26
N HIS A 156 14.58 -3.10 18.19
CA HIS A 156 15.18 -2.46 19.37
C HIS A 156 14.13 -1.84 20.29
N ALA A 157 13.12 -1.16 19.74
CA ALA A 157 12.13 -0.43 20.51
C ALA A 157 11.03 -1.32 21.11
N LYS A 158 10.64 -2.40 20.43
CA LYS A 158 9.49 -3.24 20.77
C LYS A 158 9.85 -4.72 20.96
N GLY A 159 11.12 -5.08 20.79
CA GLY A 159 11.61 -6.44 20.96
C GLY A 159 11.60 -7.26 19.66
N VAL A 160 12.63 -8.09 19.50
CA VAL A 160 12.83 -8.93 18.31
C VAL A 160 11.65 -9.86 18.05
N LYS A 161 11.04 -10.43 19.09
CA LYS A 161 9.91 -11.37 18.98
C LYS A 161 8.73 -10.81 18.18
N HIS A 162 8.48 -9.51 18.28
CA HIS A 162 7.35 -8.83 17.61
C HIS A 162 7.68 -8.37 16.19
N PHE A 163 8.97 -8.28 15.83
CA PHE A 163 9.45 -7.76 14.55
C PHE A 163 10.43 -8.72 13.86
N ASN A 164 10.28 -10.03 14.08
CA ASN A 164 11.09 -11.08 13.45
C ASN A 164 10.50 -11.51 12.09
N ILE A 165 10.27 -10.54 11.20
CA ILE A 165 9.58 -10.73 9.91
C ILE A 165 10.52 -10.64 8.70
N ILE A 166 11.81 -10.37 8.93
CA ILE A 166 12.86 -10.39 7.90
C ILE A 166 14.03 -11.24 8.38
N PRO A 167 14.77 -11.90 7.47
CA PRO A 167 16.03 -12.53 7.82
C PRO A 167 17.05 -11.51 8.34
N THR A 168 18.06 -11.99 9.05
CA THR A 168 19.21 -11.16 9.45
C THR A 168 19.79 -10.46 8.22
N THR A 169 19.89 -9.15 8.30
CA THR A 169 20.19 -8.30 7.15
C THR A 169 21.13 -7.16 7.54
N PHE A 170 22.02 -6.78 6.62
CA PHE A 170 23.00 -5.70 6.77
C PHE A 170 22.97 -4.78 5.53
N VAL A 171 23.18 -3.49 5.73
CA VAL A 171 23.27 -2.46 4.69
C VAL A 171 24.73 -2.08 4.46
N LEU A 172 25.25 -2.35 3.27
CA LEU A 172 26.62 -2.06 2.89
C LEU A 172 26.74 -0.71 2.16
N PRO A 173 27.87 0.00 2.29
CA PRO A 173 29.11 -0.40 2.98
C PRO A 173 29.09 -0.24 4.51
N ASP A 174 28.13 0.53 5.04
CA ASP A 174 28.11 0.99 6.44
C ASP A 174 28.18 -0.14 7.47
N GLU A 175 27.51 -1.27 7.21
CA GLU A 175 27.41 -2.40 8.14
C GLU A 175 28.33 -3.58 7.76
N LEU A 176 29.33 -3.36 6.90
CA LEU A 176 30.28 -4.40 6.50
C LEU A 176 31.05 -5.03 7.69
N PRO A 177 31.53 -4.26 8.68
CA PRO A 177 32.20 -4.84 9.86
C PRO A 177 31.28 -5.78 10.65
N GLN A 178 30.03 -5.38 10.87
CA GLN A 178 29.00 -6.14 11.58
C GLN A 178 28.68 -7.43 10.83
N PHE A 179 28.52 -7.33 9.50
CA PHE A 179 28.33 -8.50 8.64
C PHE A 179 29.50 -9.48 8.75
N ARG A 180 30.75 -9.02 8.70
CA ARG A 180 31.94 -9.88 8.84
C ARG A 180 31.99 -10.58 10.20
N VAL A 181 31.67 -9.87 11.29
CA VAL A 181 31.60 -10.45 12.64
C VAL A 181 30.50 -11.50 12.72
N HIS A 182 29.31 -11.20 12.21
CA HIS A 182 28.19 -12.13 12.20
C HIS A 182 28.51 -13.39 11.38
N PHE A 183 29.06 -13.22 10.18
CA PHE A 183 29.43 -14.31 9.28
C PHE A 183 30.45 -15.28 9.91
N ARG A 184 31.40 -14.78 10.70
CA ARG A 184 32.36 -15.61 11.44
C ARG A 184 31.69 -16.50 12.49
N LYS A 185 30.62 -16.01 13.13
CA LYS A 185 29.85 -16.76 14.14
C LYS A 185 28.89 -17.76 13.49
N LYS A 186 28.24 -17.35 12.39
CA LYS A 186 27.25 -18.13 11.68
C LYS A 186 27.54 -18.06 10.18
N ARG A 187 28.18 -19.11 9.67
CA ARG A 187 28.36 -19.29 8.22
C ARG A 187 27.02 -19.60 7.56
N GLY A 188 26.97 -19.48 6.24
CA GLY A 188 25.79 -19.82 5.45
C GLY A 188 25.77 -19.06 4.13
N THR A 189 24.69 -19.27 3.39
CA THR A 189 24.43 -18.60 2.13
C THR A 189 23.72 -17.27 2.38
N TRP A 190 24.11 -16.26 1.61
CA TRP A 190 23.57 -14.90 1.70
C TRP A 190 23.15 -14.42 0.32
N ILE A 191 22.13 -13.57 0.29
CA ILE A 191 21.65 -12.91 -0.90
C ILE A 191 21.99 -11.42 -0.83
N VAL A 192 22.66 -10.93 -1.86
CA VAL A 192 23.04 -9.52 -2.02
C VAL A 192 22.08 -8.89 -3.02
N LYS A 193 21.52 -7.74 -2.65
CA LYS A 193 20.54 -7.02 -3.45
C LYS A 193 20.93 -5.54 -3.52
N PRO A 194 21.11 -4.95 -4.71
CA PRO A 194 21.30 -3.51 -4.83
C PRO A 194 20.08 -2.75 -4.30
N VAL A 195 20.33 -1.63 -3.63
CA VAL A 195 19.27 -0.80 -3.04
C VAL A 195 18.35 -0.21 -4.12
N SER A 196 18.94 0.31 -5.20
CA SER A 196 18.29 1.07 -6.27
C SER A 196 17.66 0.21 -7.36
N LEU A 197 17.92 -1.10 -7.41
CA LEU A 197 17.44 -1.98 -8.47
C LEU A 197 16.20 -2.79 -8.07
N SER A 198 15.44 -3.19 -9.09
CA SER A 198 14.22 -3.98 -8.98
C SER A 198 14.18 -5.06 -10.08
N ARG A 199 13.17 -5.94 -10.02
CA ARG A 199 12.95 -7.03 -10.99
C ARG A 199 14.09 -8.07 -11.02
N GLY A 200 14.67 -8.38 -9.86
CA GLY A 200 15.75 -9.37 -9.74
C GLY A 200 17.12 -8.92 -10.26
N ARG A 201 17.24 -7.71 -10.82
CA ARG A 201 18.50 -7.21 -11.40
C ARG A 201 19.57 -7.02 -10.33
N GLY A 202 20.78 -7.49 -10.64
CA GLY A 202 21.95 -7.36 -9.78
C GLY A 202 21.89 -8.17 -8.49
N ILE A 203 20.90 -9.07 -8.34
CA ILE A 203 20.86 -9.99 -7.21
C ILE A 203 21.95 -11.04 -7.38
N THR A 204 22.76 -11.24 -6.35
CA THR A 204 23.79 -12.28 -6.33
C THR A 204 23.72 -13.10 -5.05
N ILE A 205 24.12 -14.35 -5.13
CA ILE A 205 24.26 -15.25 -3.98
C ILE A 205 25.74 -15.31 -3.63
N ILE A 206 26.05 -15.13 -2.34
CA ILE A 206 27.40 -15.18 -1.82
C ILE A 206 27.50 -16.16 -0.66
N ASN A 207 28.65 -16.80 -0.55
CA ASN A 207 29.01 -17.67 0.57
C ASN A 207 30.23 -17.14 1.34
N HIS A 208 30.74 -15.95 0.97
CA HIS A 208 31.83 -15.29 1.68
C HIS A 208 31.71 -13.75 1.60
N PRO A 209 31.98 -13.00 2.69
CA PRO A 209 31.84 -11.53 2.68
C PRO A 209 32.68 -10.81 1.63
N ASN A 210 33.84 -11.35 1.26
CA ASN A 210 34.70 -10.74 0.22
C ASN A 210 34.06 -10.77 -1.19
N GLN A 211 33.01 -11.56 -1.41
CA GLN A 211 32.28 -11.58 -2.68
C GLN A 211 31.28 -10.41 -2.79
N ALA A 212 30.93 -9.77 -1.67
CA ALA A 212 30.14 -8.55 -1.67
C ALA A 212 31.03 -7.36 -2.09
N LYS A 213 31.21 -7.20 -3.41
CA LYS A 213 31.84 -6.00 -3.98
C LYS A 213 30.90 -4.83 -3.77
N SER A 214 31.41 -3.73 -3.22
CA SER A 214 30.59 -2.58 -2.79
C SER A 214 31.04 -1.31 -3.49
N ASP A 215 30.78 -1.22 -4.79
CA ASP A 215 30.89 0.04 -5.52
C ASP A 215 29.59 0.88 -5.38
N GLU A 216 28.49 0.22 -5.02
CA GLU A 216 27.18 0.81 -4.80
C GLU A 216 26.55 0.30 -3.48
N PRO A 217 25.59 1.04 -2.89
CA PRO A 217 24.88 0.58 -1.70
C PRO A 217 24.09 -0.71 -1.93
N MET A 218 24.27 -1.68 -1.05
CA MET A 218 23.62 -3.00 -1.15
C MET A 218 22.99 -3.42 0.18
N VAL A 219 22.02 -4.32 0.08
CA VAL A 219 21.44 -5.04 1.21
C VAL A 219 21.88 -6.49 1.13
N VAL A 220 22.53 -6.99 2.18
CA VAL A 220 22.96 -8.37 2.31
C VAL A 220 22.09 -9.06 3.36
N SER A 221 21.36 -10.09 2.96
CA SER A 221 20.39 -10.78 3.81
C SER A 221 20.69 -12.27 3.87
N GLN A 222 20.48 -12.91 5.02
CA GLN A 222 20.65 -14.36 5.15
C GLN A 222 19.67 -15.06 4.20
N TYR A 223 20.17 -16.02 3.42
CA TYR A 223 19.34 -16.78 2.50
C TYR A 223 18.43 -17.73 3.28
N ILE A 224 17.16 -17.82 2.88
CA ILE A 224 16.21 -18.76 3.47
C ILE A 224 16.39 -20.11 2.79
N GLU A 225 17.10 -21.02 3.46
CA GLU A 225 17.49 -22.32 2.89
C GLU A 225 16.31 -23.28 2.66
N ARG A 226 15.23 -23.13 3.43
CA ARG A 226 14.02 -23.98 3.35
C ARG A 226 12.79 -23.13 3.03
N PRO A 227 12.67 -22.59 1.81
CA PRO A 227 11.46 -21.88 1.42
C PRO A 227 10.29 -22.86 1.32
N LEU A 228 9.06 -22.35 1.40
CA LEU A 228 7.88 -23.12 1.06
C LEU A 228 7.92 -23.49 -0.43
N ILE A 229 7.78 -24.78 -0.72
CA ILE A 229 7.77 -25.33 -2.09
C ILE A 229 6.32 -25.65 -2.44
N VAL A 230 5.84 -25.11 -3.56
CA VAL A 230 4.53 -25.46 -4.13
C VAL A 230 4.78 -26.02 -5.52
N ASN A 231 4.34 -27.24 -5.79
CA ASN A 231 4.54 -27.93 -7.08
C ASN A 231 6.01 -27.93 -7.55
N ALA A 232 6.95 -28.25 -6.64
CA ALA A 232 8.40 -28.23 -6.88
C ALA A 232 9.01 -26.85 -7.25
N LEU A 233 8.26 -25.76 -7.10
CA LEU A 233 8.74 -24.39 -7.33
C LEU A 233 8.79 -23.60 -6.01
N VAL A 234 9.82 -22.75 -5.88
CA VAL A 234 9.92 -21.77 -4.79
C VAL A 234 8.88 -20.69 -5.01
N CYS A 235 7.97 -20.52 -4.06
CA CYS A 235 6.91 -19.53 -4.15
C CYS A 235 7.34 -18.21 -3.50
N PHE A 236 7.16 -17.09 -4.23
CA PHE A 236 7.22 -15.74 -3.67
C PHE A 236 5.81 -15.14 -3.78
N THR A 237 5.22 -14.79 -2.65
CA THR A 237 3.93 -14.09 -2.65
C THR A 237 4.17 -12.60 -2.91
N THR A 238 3.61 -12.08 -4.01
CA THR A 238 3.39 -10.65 -4.15
C THR A 238 1.99 -10.37 -3.62
N LEU A 239 1.89 -9.66 -2.50
CA LEU A 239 0.60 -9.16 -2.03
C LEU A 239 0.16 -8.06 -3.01
N HIS A 240 -0.90 -8.34 -3.77
CA HIS A 240 -1.54 -7.39 -4.68
C HIS A 240 -2.54 -6.52 -3.93
#